data_AF-A0AAV1J9Z5-F1
#
_entry.id   AF-A0AAV1J9Z5-F1
#
_cell.length_a   1.000
_cell.length_b   1.000
_cell.length_c   1.000
_cell.angle_alpha   90.00
_cell.angle_beta   90.00
_cell.angle_gamma   90.00
#
_symmetry.space_group_name_H-M   'P 1'
#
loop_
_entity.id
_entity.type
_entity.pdbx_description
1 polymer ?
#
loop_
_entity_poly.entity_id
_entity_poly.type
_entity_poly.pdbx_seq_one_letter_code
_entity_poly.pdbx_strand_id
1 'polypeptide(L)'
;MKFIIAFGILTVVGLTLADTVLYPRGCIYALGRCIRECEEGTRAYTTGCGPLKPEPTCEEPDPVEGKGIICDYSACYCEPPTVRHADSGKCMLIEECPQN
;
A
#
# COMPACT_ATOMS: atom_id res chain seq x y z
N MET A 1 -14.72 -43.41 0.93
CA MET A 1 -15.21 -42.39 -0.03
C MET A 1 -15.82 -41.16 0.65
N LYS A 2 -16.84 -41.30 1.53
CA LYS A 2 -17.45 -40.17 2.27
C LYS A 2 -16.45 -39.27 3.02
N PHE A 3 -15.46 -39.86 3.70
CA PHE A 3 -14.44 -39.11 4.42
C PHE A 3 -13.45 -38.35 3.51
N ILE A 4 -13.16 -38.89 2.32
CA ILE A 4 -12.28 -38.23 1.34
C ILE A 4 -12.98 -37.01 0.74
N ILE A 5 -14.28 -37.13 0.47
CA ILE A 5 -15.10 -36.02 -0.01
C ILE A 5 -15.19 -34.93 1.07
N ALA A 6 -15.41 -35.31 2.33
CA ALA A 6 -15.46 -34.36 3.43
C ALA A 6 -14.14 -33.59 3.62
N PHE A 7 -12.99 -34.29 3.53
CA PHE A 7 -11.68 -33.66 3.63
C PHE A 7 -11.40 -32.72 2.45
N GLY A 8 -11.77 -33.13 1.23
CA GLY A 8 -11.62 -32.30 0.04
C GLY A 8 -12.46 -31.01 0.09
N ILE A 9 -13.67 -31.07 0.64
CA ILE A 9 -14.50 -29.88 0.83
C ILE A 9 -13.85 -28.94 1.86
N LEU A 10 -13.30 -29.49 2.94
CA LEU A 10 -12.66 -28.69 4.00
C LEU A 10 -11.40 -27.96 3.50
N THR A 11 -10.60 -28.61 2.64
CA THR A 11 -9.41 -27.97 2.04
C THR A 11 -9.79 -26.87 1.07
N VAL A 12 -10.83 -27.06 0.26
CA VAL A 12 -11.30 -26.03 -0.68
C VAL A 12 -11.83 -24.81 0.07
N VAL A 13 -12.61 -25.01 1.14
CA VAL A 13 -13.11 -23.91 1.99
C VAL A 13 -11.95 -23.15 2.66
N GLY A 14 -10.95 -23.86 3.17
CA GLY A 14 -9.76 -23.24 3.76
C GLY A 14 -8.97 -22.37 2.77
N LEU A 15 -8.84 -22.81 1.51
CA LEU A 15 -8.17 -22.05 0.45
C LEU A 15 -8.96 -20.78 0.05
N THR A 16 -10.29 -20.84 0.04
CA THR A 16 -11.13 -19.67 -0.30
C THR A 16 -11.20 -18.61 0.79
N LEU A 17 -10.95 -18.99 2.05
CA LEU A 17 -10.95 -18.10 3.21
C LEU A 17 -9.55 -17.56 3.54
N ALA A 18 -8.52 -17.98 2.80
CA ALA A 18 -7.21 -17.40 2.94
C ALA A 18 -7.26 -15.96 2.39
N ASP A 19 -7.18 -14.97 3.29
CA ASP A 19 -6.87 -13.59 2.92
C ASP A 19 -5.49 -13.56 2.27
N THR A 20 -5.48 -13.75 0.96
CA THR A 20 -4.27 -13.60 0.16
C THR A 20 -4.11 -12.12 -0.09
N VAL A 21 -3.18 -11.49 0.63
CA VAL A 21 -2.74 -10.13 0.32
C VAL A 21 -2.09 -10.21 -1.07
N LEU A 22 -2.84 -9.82 -2.11
CA LEU A 22 -2.47 -10.00 -3.52
C LEU A 22 -1.10 -9.37 -3.85
N TYR A 23 -0.73 -8.33 -3.08
CA TYR A 23 0.57 -7.70 -3.11
C TYR A 23 1.04 -7.41 -1.68
N PRO A 24 2.24 -7.83 -1.27
CA PRO A 24 2.75 -7.44 0.03
C PRO A 24 2.78 -5.91 0.12
N ARG A 25 2.28 -5.35 1.24
CA ARG A 25 2.29 -3.90 1.53
C ARG A 25 3.70 -3.31 1.41
N GLY A 26 4.73 -4.15 1.53
CA GLY A 26 6.12 -3.75 1.45
C GLY A 26 6.59 -3.10 2.74
N CYS A 27 7.80 -2.55 2.71
CA CYS A 27 8.38 -1.92 3.88
C CYS A 27 9.26 -0.73 3.51
N ILE A 28 9.49 0.08 4.53
CA ILE A 28 10.49 1.13 4.51
C ILE A 28 11.86 0.48 4.70
N TYR A 29 12.79 0.83 3.82
CA TYR A 29 14.15 0.34 3.82
C TYR A 29 15.10 1.42 4.34
N ALA A 30 16.03 1.03 5.18
CA ALA A 30 17.20 1.83 5.52
C ALA A 30 18.45 0.97 5.31
N LEU A 31 19.41 1.48 4.52
CA LEU A 31 20.65 0.77 4.19
C LEU A 31 20.40 -0.65 3.63
N GLY A 32 19.39 -0.79 2.76
CA GLY A 32 19.01 -2.07 2.15
C GLY A 32 18.33 -3.07 3.09
N ARG A 33 18.00 -2.67 4.32
CA ARG A 33 17.28 -3.51 5.28
C ARG A 33 15.88 -2.98 5.53
N CYS A 34 14.92 -3.89 5.54
CA CYS A 34 13.54 -3.62 5.91
C CYS A 34 13.50 -3.25 7.40
N ILE A 35 13.17 -2.00 7.72
CA ILE A 35 13.13 -1.51 9.11
C ILE A 35 11.71 -1.44 9.67
N ARG A 36 10.71 -1.26 8.82
CA ARG A 36 9.31 -1.11 9.22
C ARG A 36 8.39 -1.48 8.08
N GLU A 37 7.48 -2.42 8.33
CA GLU A 37 6.40 -2.73 7.39
C GLU A 37 5.43 -1.56 7.24
N CYS A 38 4.86 -1.42 6.05
CA CYS A 38 3.86 -0.40 5.80
C CYS A 38 2.54 -0.72 6.50
N GLU A 39 1.90 0.32 7.03
CA GLU A 39 0.63 0.26 7.74
C GLU A 39 -0.50 -0.23 6.82
N GLU A 40 -1.58 -0.75 7.40
CA GLU A 40 -2.74 -1.20 6.61
C GLU A 40 -3.33 -0.03 5.79
N GLY A 41 -3.71 -0.32 4.54
CA GLY A 41 -4.15 0.70 3.59
C GLY A 41 -3.02 1.51 2.95
N THR A 42 -1.76 1.17 3.23
CA THR A 42 -0.58 1.78 2.60
C THR A 42 0.29 0.74 1.91
N ARG A 43 1.08 1.21 0.95
CA ARG A 43 2.03 0.44 0.17
C ARG A 43 3.37 1.15 0.08
N ALA A 44 4.44 0.36 0.14
CA ALA A 44 5.79 0.85 -0.02
C ALA A 44 5.99 1.46 -1.41
N TYR A 45 6.40 2.71 -1.41
CA TYR A 45 6.87 3.42 -2.57
C TYR A 45 8.38 3.63 -2.43
N THR A 46 9.13 3.20 -3.45
CA THR A 46 10.59 3.28 -3.46
C THR A 46 11.07 3.84 -4.78
N THR A 47 11.97 4.82 -4.75
CA THR A 47 12.69 5.25 -5.95
C THR A 47 14.12 4.77 -5.82
N GLY A 48 14.50 3.73 -6.59
CA GLY A 48 15.86 3.18 -6.53
C GLY A 48 16.90 4.28 -6.75
N CYS A 49 16.82 4.95 -7.91
CA CYS A 49 17.43 6.25 -8.20
C CYS A 49 16.61 6.89 -9.33
N GLY A 50 15.75 7.85 -9.00
CA GLY A 50 14.84 8.44 -10.00
C GLY A 50 14.16 9.70 -9.50
N PRO A 51 13.33 10.34 -10.35
CA PRO A 51 12.46 11.41 -9.91
C PRO A 51 11.48 10.89 -8.85
N LEU A 52 11.32 11.67 -7.78
CA LEU A 52 10.37 11.37 -6.73
C LEU A 52 8.99 11.90 -7.13
N LYS A 53 7.98 11.03 -7.15
CA LYS A 53 6.57 11.46 -7.14
C LYS A 53 6.13 11.61 -5.69
N PRO A 54 5.67 12.80 -5.24
CA PRO A 54 5.07 12.95 -3.92
C PRO A 54 3.84 12.05 -3.74
N GLU A 55 3.50 11.77 -2.49
CA GLU A 55 2.25 11.05 -2.16
C GLU A 55 1.04 11.93 -2.53
N PRO A 56 0.00 11.39 -3.19
CA PRO A 56 -1.26 12.07 -3.38
C PRO A 56 -1.91 12.48 -2.05
N THR A 57 -2.35 13.73 -1.94
CA THR A 57 -3.09 14.23 -0.78
C THR A 57 -4.48 14.74 -1.17
N CYS A 58 -5.31 15.07 -0.18
CA CYS A 58 -6.60 15.72 -0.42
C CYS A 58 -6.46 17.07 -1.15
N GLU A 59 -5.37 17.79 -0.87
CA GLU A 59 -5.09 19.11 -1.44
C GLU A 59 -4.43 19.02 -2.83
N GLU A 60 -3.61 17.98 -3.05
CA GLU A 60 -2.92 17.70 -4.30
C GLU A 60 -3.09 16.21 -4.66
N PRO A 61 -4.22 15.83 -5.27
CA PRO A 61 -4.52 14.42 -5.56
C PRO A 61 -3.71 13.85 -6.72
N ASP A 62 -3.12 14.70 -7.57
CA ASP A 62 -2.34 14.26 -8.72
C ASP A 62 -0.96 14.95 -8.78
N PRO A 63 -0.09 14.67 -7.79
CA PRO A 63 1.16 15.38 -7.65
C PRO A 63 2.10 15.08 -8.83
N VAL A 64 2.80 16.11 -9.30
CA VAL A 64 3.77 15.97 -10.40
C VAL A 64 5.12 15.47 -9.85
N GLU A 65 5.81 14.66 -10.65
CA GLU A 65 7.18 14.23 -10.33
C GLU A 65 8.14 15.41 -10.16
N GLY A 66 8.98 15.32 -9.13
CA GLY A 66 10.04 16.30 -8.88
C GLY A 66 11.11 16.27 -9.97
N LYS A 67 11.75 17.42 -10.21
CA LYS A 67 12.84 17.55 -11.21
C LYS A 67 14.18 16.97 -10.76
N GLY A 68 14.33 16.68 -9.46
CA GLY A 68 15.56 16.13 -8.88
C GLY A 68 15.55 14.61 -8.88
N ILE A 69 16.74 14.01 -8.92
CA ILE A 69 16.92 12.57 -8.74
C ILE A 69 17.18 12.29 -7.27
N ILE A 70 16.37 11.40 -6.69
CA ILE A 70 16.51 10.91 -5.33
C ILE A 70 16.82 9.41 -5.40
N CYS A 71 17.83 9.01 -4.63
CA CYS A 71 18.24 7.61 -4.48
C CYS A 71 17.94 7.13 -3.06
N ASP A 72 17.73 5.82 -2.92
CA ASP A 72 17.48 5.15 -1.63
C ASP A 72 16.28 5.73 -0.85
N TYR A 73 15.30 6.31 -1.54
CA TYR A 73 14.06 6.75 -0.92
C TYR A 73 13.09 5.58 -0.77
N SER A 74 12.52 5.46 0.42
CA SER A 74 11.40 4.57 0.68
C SER A 74 10.41 5.21 1.66
N ALA A 75 9.13 5.09 1.35
CA ALA A 75 8.03 5.60 2.16
C ALA A 75 6.80 4.70 2.01
N CYS A 76 5.81 4.85 2.89
CA CYS A 76 4.53 4.16 2.79
C CYS A 76 3.48 5.13 2.26
N TYR A 77 3.03 4.93 1.03
CA TYR A 77 2.01 5.75 0.39
C TYR A 77 0.64 5.08 0.48
N CYS A 78 -0.44 5.85 0.49
CA CYS A 78 -1.80 5.33 0.39
C CYS A 78 -1.98 4.46 -0.86
N GLU A 79 -2.74 3.37 -0.72
CA GLU A 79 -3.06 2.52 -1.87
C GLU A 79 -4.03 3.22 -2.82
N PRO A 80 -3.78 3.20 -4.14
CA PRO A 80 -4.76 3.70 -5.11
C PRO A 80 -6.10 2.97 -4.94
N PRO A 81 -7.25 3.68 -4.99
CA PRO A 81 -7.44 5.07 -5.40
C PRO A 81 -7.50 6.09 -4.25
N THR A 82 -6.92 5.77 -3.08
CA THR A 82 -7.00 6.64 -1.89
C THR A 82 -5.89 7.70 -1.86
N VAL A 83 -6.16 8.82 -1.19
CA VAL A 83 -5.24 9.94 -0.96
C VAL A 83 -5.00 10.14 0.53
N ARG A 84 -3.88 10.75 0.89
CA ARG A 84 -3.54 11.06 2.29
C ARG A 84 -4.22 12.36 2.71
N HIS A 85 -4.94 12.33 3.81
CA HIS A 85 -5.39 13.56 4.48
C HIS A 85 -4.31 14.04 5.46
N ALA A 86 -3.78 15.24 5.24
CA ALA A 86 -2.60 15.73 5.96
C ALA A 86 -2.80 15.82 7.48
N ASP A 87 -3.98 16.28 7.94
CA ASP A 87 -4.21 16.50 9.37
C ASP A 87 -4.48 15.22 10.15
N SER A 88 -5.14 14.24 9.52
CA SER A 88 -5.51 12.99 10.19
C SER A 88 -4.50 11.87 9.95
N GLY A 89 -3.62 12.03 8.96
CA GLY A 89 -2.69 11.01 8.50
C GLY A 89 -3.38 9.79 7.88
N LYS A 90 -4.70 9.81 7.67
CA LYS A 90 -5.46 8.66 7.15
C LYS A 90 -5.51 8.67 5.63
N CYS A 91 -5.53 7.46 5.06
CA CYS A 91 -5.87 7.25 3.66
C CYS A 91 -7.39 7.23 3.52
N MET A 92 -7.92 8.03 2.61
CA MET A 92 -9.36 8.12 2.33
C MET A 92 -9.60 8.34 0.85
N LEU A 93 -10.84 8.13 0.40
CA LEU A 93 -11.20 8.47 -0.97
C LEU A 93 -11.20 9.99 -1.14
N ILE A 94 -10.87 10.46 -2.35
CA ILE A 94 -10.87 11.91 -2.66
C ILE A 94 -12.24 12.54 -2.41
N GLU A 95 -13.33 11.77 -2.59
CA GLU A 95 -14.71 12.19 -2.35
C GLU A 95 -15.02 12.41 -0.87
N GLU A 96 -14.24 11.80 0.03
CA GLU A 96 -14.37 11.91 1.49
C GLU A 96 -13.45 12.99 2.08
N CYS A 97 -12.59 13.60 1.27
CA CYS A 97 -11.77 14.71 1.70
C CYS A 97 -12.66 15.90 2.10
N PRO A 98 -12.31 16.63 3.17
CA PRO A 98 -13.06 17.81 3.58
C PRO A 98 -13.08 18.82 2.44
N GLN A 99 -14.29 19.18 2.01
CA GLN A 99 -14.49 20.31 1.10
C GLN A 99 -14.24 21.59 1.90
N ASN A 100 -13.11 22.23 1.64
CA ASN A 100 -12.86 23.60 2.07
C ASN A 100 -13.76 24.58 1.30
#